data_AF-A0A1Q8IKU4-F1
#
_entry.id   AF-A0A1Q8IKU4-F1
#
_cell.length_a   1.000
_cell.length_b   1.000
_cell.length_c   1.000
_cell.angle_alpha   90.00
_cell.angle_beta   90.00
_cell.angle_gamma   90.00
#
_symmetry.space_group_name_H-M   'P 1'
#
loop_
_entity.id
_entity.type
_entity.pdbx_description
1 polymer ?
#
loop_
_entity_poly.entity_id
_entity_poly.type
_entity_poly.pdbx_seq_one_letter_code
_entity_poly.pdbx_strand_id
1 'polypeptide(L)'
;MNTPELPNNEPSLDSEANAAAALREKLADAETPGFQAEFDPDEAARAGAFAEDALSEADALDTAIDLTDAQTADAPVFIERGEGLDIPANVTTASARELLGKRPGESVKDALDRLERQGE
;
A
#
# COMPACT_ATOMS: atom_id res chain seq x y z
N MET A 1 -25.69 -43.23 -53.02
CA MET A 1 -26.41 -42.84 -51.78
C MET A 1 -25.65 -41.66 -51.22
N ASN A 2 -26.24 -40.47 -51.25
CA ASN A 2 -25.60 -39.27 -50.73
C ASN A 2 -25.68 -39.30 -49.21
N THR A 3 -24.52 -39.27 -48.56
CA THR A 3 -24.39 -39.05 -47.12
C THR A 3 -24.80 -37.60 -46.84
N PRO A 4 -25.75 -37.32 -45.93
CA PRO A 4 -26.02 -35.94 -45.55
C PRO A 4 -24.85 -35.46 -44.69
N GLU A 5 -24.07 -34.49 -45.20
CA GLU A 5 -23.15 -33.72 -44.38
C GLU A 5 -23.98 -32.90 -43.39
N LEU A 6 -23.85 -33.24 -42.11
CA LEU A 6 -24.35 -32.39 -41.04
C LEU A 6 -23.47 -31.12 -41.02
N PRO A 7 -24.06 -29.91 -41.02
CA PRO A 7 -23.26 -28.71 -40.83
C PRO A 7 -22.66 -28.76 -39.42
N ASN A 8 -21.34 -28.92 -39.32
CA ASN A 8 -20.59 -28.69 -38.10
C ASN A 8 -20.69 -27.21 -37.74
N ASN A 9 -21.79 -26.84 -37.09
CA ASN A 9 -21.93 -25.56 -36.40
C ASN A 9 -21.42 -25.73 -34.97
N GLU A 10 -20.16 -26.14 -34.83
CA GLU A 10 -19.41 -25.94 -33.60
C GLU A 10 -19.28 -24.41 -33.43
N PRO A 11 -19.78 -23.81 -32.33
CA PRO A 11 -19.52 -22.41 -32.08
C PRO A 11 -18.02 -22.25 -31.91
N SER A 12 -17.38 -21.70 -32.93
CA SER A 12 -15.96 -21.31 -32.90
C SER A 12 -15.74 -20.53 -31.61
N LEU A 13 -15.00 -21.12 -30.66
CA LEU A 13 -14.64 -20.50 -29.39
C LEU A 13 -13.91 -19.16 -29.60
N ASP A 14 -13.36 -18.97 -30.81
CA ASP A 14 -12.63 -17.79 -31.29
C ASP A 14 -13.54 -16.68 -31.84
N SER A 15 -14.86 -16.82 -31.76
CA SER A 15 -15.76 -15.74 -32.19
C SER A 15 -15.69 -14.59 -31.19
N GLU A 16 -15.46 -13.37 -31.68
CA GLU A 16 -15.40 -12.14 -30.88
C GLU A 16 -16.61 -11.96 -29.95
N ALA A 17 -17.79 -12.44 -30.39
CA ALA A 17 -19.01 -12.43 -29.58
C ALA A 17 -18.94 -13.37 -28.36
N ASN A 18 -18.28 -14.52 -28.50
CA ASN A 18 -18.08 -15.48 -27.41
C ASN A 18 -17.04 -14.97 -26.42
N ALA A 19 -15.94 -14.39 -26.92
CA ALA A 19 -14.92 -13.75 -26.09
C ALA A 19 -15.49 -12.56 -25.30
N ALA A 20 -16.36 -11.75 -25.91
CA ALA A 20 -17.04 -10.65 -25.22
C ALA A 20 -18.09 -11.12 -24.20
N ALA A 21 -18.69 -12.30 -24.39
CA ALA A 21 -19.60 -12.89 -23.41
C ALA A 21 -18.82 -13.40 -22.19
N ALA A 22 -17.75 -14.17 -22.42
CA ALA A 22 -16.87 -14.67 -21.36
C ALA A 22 -16.22 -13.52 -20.56
N LEU A 23 -15.81 -12.43 -21.21
CA LEU A 23 -15.26 -11.25 -20.55
C LEU A 23 -16.26 -10.61 -19.56
N ARG A 24 -17.54 -10.53 -19.95
CA ARG A 24 -18.59 -9.95 -19.09
C ARG A 24 -18.89 -10.82 -17.89
N GLU A 25 -18.86 -12.14 -18.04
CA GLU A 25 -19.03 -13.09 -16.94
C GLU A 25 -17.88 -12.95 -15.94
N LYS A 26 -16.63 -12.95 -16.42
CA LYS A 26 -15.45 -12.72 -15.57
C LYS A 26 -15.51 -11.37 -14.82
N LEU A 27 -16.00 -10.31 -15.47
CA LEU A 27 -16.19 -8.99 -14.82
C LEU A 27 -17.25 -9.03 -13.71
N ALA A 28 -18.36 -9.74 -13.93
CA ALA A 28 -19.39 -9.91 -12.91
C ALA A 28 -18.84 -10.69 -11.70
N ASP A 29 -18.00 -11.70 -11.94
CA ASP A 29 -17.36 -12.45 -10.86
C ASP A 29 -16.36 -11.57 -10.08
N ALA A 30 -15.65 -10.66 -10.75
CA ALA A 30 -14.71 -9.71 -10.12
C ALA A 30 -15.39 -8.73 -9.14
N GLU A 31 -16.71 -8.50 -9.27
CA GLU A 31 -17.48 -7.70 -8.31
C GLU A 31 -17.76 -8.47 -7.00
N THR A 32 -17.47 -9.78 -6.95
CA THR A 32 -17.66 -10.60 -5.76
C THR A 32 -16.49 -10.45 -4.78
N PRO A 33 -16.71 -10.00 -3.52
CA PRO A 33 -15.63 -9.82 -2.56
C PRO A 33 -14.86 -11.11 -2.29
N GLY A 34 -13.53 -11.03 -2.37
CA GLY A 34 -12.62 -12.16 -2.12
C GLY A 34 -12.45 -13.12 -3.32
N PHE A 35 -13.13 -12.86 -4.44
CA PHE A 35 -12.87 -13.53 -5.71
C PHE A 35 -11.92 -12.68 -6.57
N GLN A 36 -10.99 -13.34 -7.25
CA GLN A 36 -10.04 -12.70 -8.15
C GLN A 36 -10.18 -13.33 -9.54
N ALA A 37 -10.75 -12.57 -10.48
CA ALA A 37 -10.87 -12.99 -11.87
C ALA A 37 -9.55 -12.76 -12.62
N GLU A 38 -9.12 -13.76 -13.39
CA GLU A 38 -7.92 -13.67 -14.24
C GLU A 38 -8.30 -13.18 -15.64
N PHE A 39 -7.55 -12.20 -16.15
CA PHE A 39 -7.72 -11.63 -17.49
C PHE A 39 -6.41 -11.70 -18.27
N ASP A 40 -6.48 -12.13 -19.53
CA ASP A 40 -5.36 -12.02 -20.47
C ASP A 40 -5.11 -10.55 -20.85
N PRO A 41 -3.92 -10.16 -21.36
CA PRO A 41 -3.62 -8.76 -21.67
C PRO A 41 -4.65 -8.08 -22.58
N ASP A 42 -5.14 -8.80 -23.60
CA ASP A 42 -6.15 -8.28 -24.53
C ASP A 42 -7.54 -8.17 -23.87
N GLU A 43 -7.87 -9.09 -22.95
CA GLU A 43 -9.10 -9.05 -22.17
C GLU A 43 -9.08 -7.91 -21.14
N ALA A 44 -7.95 -7.73 -20.45
CA ALA A 44 -7.72 -6.68 -19.48
C ALA A 44 -7.86 -5.30 -20.13
N ALA A 45 -7.26 -5.09 -21.32
CA ALA A 45 -7.44 -3.85 -22.07
C ALA A 45 -8.90 -3.57 -22.42
N ARG A 46 -9.68 -4.61 -22.80
CA ARG A 46 -11.12 -4.49 -23.09
C ARG A 46 -11.97 -4.30 -21.83
N ALA A 47 -11.56 -4.87 -20.70
CA ALA A 47 -12.18 -4.71 -19.39
C ALA A 47 -11.97 -3.31 -18.78
N GLY A 48 -11.15 -2.47 -19.42
CA GLY A 48 -10.81 -1.17 -18.87
C GLY A 48 -9.75 -1.26 -17.78
N ALA A 49 -8.92 -2.32 -17.76
CA ALA A 49 -7.67 -2.28 -17.03
C ALA A 49 -6.84 -1.14 -17.65
N PHE A 50 -6.82 -0.02 -16.94
CA PHE A 50 -6.13 1.18 -17.38
C PHE A 50 -4.64 0.84 -17.53
N ALA A 51 -4.03 1.25 -18.64
CA ALA A 51 -2.62 1.60 -18.57
C ALA A 51 -2.58 2.82 -17.65
N GLU A 52 -2.24 2.60 -16.38
CA GLU A 52 -2.16 3.67 -15.40
C GLU A 52 -1.11 4.67 -15.88
N ASP A 53 -1.55 5.78 -16.46
CA ASP A 53 -0.81 7.03 -16.36
C ASP A 53 -0.93 7.44 -14.89
N ALA A 54 -0.02 6.89 -14.07
CA ALA A 54 0.10 7.31 -12.69
C ALA A 54 0.19 8.84 -12.68
N LEU A 55 -0.49 9.49 -11.73
CA LEU A 55 -0.39 10.95 -11.61
C LEU A 55 1.08 11.34 -11.67
N SER A 56 1.41 12.30 -12.53
CA SER A 56 2.75 12.85 -12.53
C SER A 56 3.03 13.45 -11.15
N GLU A 57 4.30 13.52 -10.75
CA GLU A 57 4.70 14.16 -9.48
C GLU A 57 4.11 15.58 -9.37
N ALA A 58 4.03 16.29 -10.49
CA ALA A 58 3.41 17.61 -10.57
C ALA A 58 1.90 17.57 -10.26
N ASP A 59 1.15 16.65 -10.86
CA ASP A 59 -0.31 16.53 -10.65
C ASP A 59 -0.64 16.05 -9.23
N ALA A 60 0.20 15.17 -8.67
CA ALA A 60 0.08 14.70 -7.30
C ALA A 60 0.30 15.84 -6.29
N LEU A 61 1.25 16.74 -6.56
CA LEU A 61 1.52 17.92 -5.75
C LEU A 61 0.43 18.99 -5.87
N ASP A 62 -0.13 19.21 -7.06
CA ASP A 62 -1.22 20.18 -7.27
C ASP A 62 -2.50 19.80 -6.51
N THR A 63 -2.71 18.49 -6.30
CA THR A 63 -3.83 17.94 -5.51
C THR A 63 -3.58 18.01 -4.00
N ALA A 64 -2.35 18.28 -3.56
CA ALA A 64 -1.99 18.33 -2.15
C ALA A 64 -2.43 19.66 -1.49
N ILE A 65 -3.74 19.80 -1.27
CA ILE A 65 -4.37 20.98 -0.66
C ILE A 65 -3.84 21.27 0.76
N ASP A 66 -3.44 20.23 1.50
CA ASP A 66 -2.92 20.36 2.87
C ASP A 66 -1.43 20.75 2.93
N LEU A 67 -0.74 20.84 1.77
CA LEU A 67 0.73 21.01 1.71
C LEU A 67 1.19 22.42 2.10
N THR A 68 0.32 23.43 2.00
CA THR A 68 0.66 24.82 2.31
C THR A 68 1.07 25.04 3.77
N ASP A 69 0.54 24.23 4.70
CA ASP A 69 0.89 24.30 6.13
C ASP A 69 2.06 23.38 6.49
N ALA A 70 2.29 22.30 5.72
CA ALA A 70 3.37 21.35 5.96
C ALA A 70 4.75 21.87 5.53
N GLN A 71 4.82 22.75 4.52
CA GLN A 71 6.10 23.24 3.98
C GLN A 71 6.65 24.48 4.68
N THR A 72 5.88 25.18 5.52
CA THR A 72 6.26 26.50 6.05
C THR A 72 6.71 26.53 7.51
N ALA A 73 6.61 25.44 8.29
CA ALA A 73 6.91 25.52 9.73
C ALA A 73 7.82 24.42 10.33
N ASP A 74 7.98 23.24 9.72
CA ASP A 74 8.83 22.20 10.31
C ASP A 74 9.23 21.13 9.26
N ALA A 75 10.04 21.51 8.29
CA ALA A 75 10.64 20.52 7.41
C ALA A 75 11.60 19.64 8.25
N PRO A 76 11.40 18.31 8.32
CA PRO A 76 12.29 17.46 9.10
C PRO A 76 13.71 17.57 8.56
N VAL A 77 14.62 18.05 9.39
CA VAL A 77 16.05 18.03 9.08
C VAL A 77 16.49 16.57 9.13
N PHE A 78 16.62 15.93 7.96
CA PHE A 78 17.21 14.61 7.86
C PHE A 78 18.69 14.73 8.21
N ILE A 79 19.04 14.33 9.44
CA ILE A 79 20.43 14.26 9.87
C ILE A 79 21.09 13.12 9.08
N GLU A 80 22.11 13.43 8.28
CA GLU A 80 22.89 12.40 7.59
C GLU A 80 23.46 11.42 8.62
N ARG A 81 23.46 10.13 8.27
CA ARG A 81 23.84 9.02 9.15
C ARG A 81 25.21 9.29 9.79
N GLY A 82 25.22 9.74 11.04
CA GLY A 82 26.41 9.77 11.89
C GLY A 82 26.77 11.10 12.54
N GLU A 83 26.13 12.22 12.20
CA GLU A 83 26.50 13.51 12.79
C GLU A 83 25.51 13.94 13.88
N GLY A 84 25.85 13.66 15.14
CA GLY A 84 25.43 14.51 16.25
C GLY A 84 24.33 14.02 17.20
N LEU A 85 23.82 12.79 17.10
CA LEU A 85 23.17 12.20 18.28
C LEU A 85 24.24 11.53 19.15
N ASP A 86 24.27 11.90 20.43
CA ASP A 86 25.05 11.24 21.47
C ASP A 86 24.36 9.89 21.83
N ILE A 87 24.22 9.02 20.82
CA ILE A 87 23.57 7.72 20.96
C ILE A 87 24.57 6.81 21.68
N PRO A 88 24.21 6.23 22.84
CA PRO A 88 25.09 5.29 23.51
C PRO A 88 25.37 4.08 22.60
N ALA A 89 26.62 3.60 22.64
CA ALA A 89 27.10 2.49 21.80
C ALA A 89 26.34 1.16 22.01
N ASN A 90 25.57 1.04 23.10
CA ASN A 90 24.76 -0.12 23.43
C ASN A 90 23.27 0.27 23.55
N VAL A 91 22.52 0.14 22.45
CA VAL A 91 21.06 0.22 22.50
C VAL A 91 20.53 -1.00 23.26
N THR A 92 19.83 -0.76 24.38
CA THR A 92 19.21 -1.81 25.21
C THR A 92 17.75 -2.02 24.81
N THR A 93 17.27 -3.26 24.93
CA THR A 93 15.84 -3.61 24.74
C THR A 93 14.99 -3.40 26.00
N ALA A 94 15.61 -2.97 27.11
CA ALA A 94 14.91 -2.77 28.37
C ALA A 94 13.92 -1.61 28.29
N SER A 95 12.76 -1.79 28.91
CA SER A 95 11.74 -0.74 28.97
C SER A 95 12.19 0.40 29.90
N ALA A 96 11.66 1.61 29.70
CA ALA A 96 11.91 2.75 30.62
C ALA A 96 11.52 2.43 32.08
N ARG A 97 10.62 1.46 32.26
CA ARG A 97 10.23 0.96 33.58
C ARG A 97 11.36 0.22 34.29
N GLU A 98 12.10 -0.59 33.57
CA GLU A 98 13.25 -1.33 34.08
C GLU A 98 14.45 -0.39 34.26
N LEU A 99 14.70 0.48 33.28
CA LEU A 99 15.87 1.36 33.28
C LEU A 99 15.80 2.45 34.35
N LEU A 100 14.63 3.07 34.54
CA LEU A 100 14.46 4.20 35.46
C LEU A 100 13.75 3.79 36.77
N GLY A 101 13.39 2.51 36.92
CA GLY A 101 12.54 2.06 38.02
C GLY A 101 11.18 2.77 38.05
N LYS A 102 10.62 3.09 36.87
CA LYS A 102 9.40 3.91 36.74
C LYS A 102 8.20 3.21 37.40
N ARG A 103 7.48 3.93 38.25
CA ARG A 103 6.26 3.41 38.90
C ARG A 103 5.07 3.40 37.92
N PRO A 104 4.04 2.56 38.12
CA PRO A 104 2.81 2.63 37.33
C PRO A 104 2.20 4.04 37.43
N GLY A 105 1.87 4.66 36.30
CA GLY A 105 1.29 6.01 36.24
C GLY A 105 2.26 7.20 36.39
N GLU A 106 3.52 6.97 36.75
CA GLU A 106 4.56 8.02 36.77
C GLU A 106 4.96 8.38 35.33
N SER A 107 5.41 9.60 35.03
CA SER A 107 5.96 9.93 33.70
C SER A 107 7.44 9.53 33.58
N VAL A 108 7.98 9.45 32.37
CA VAL A 108 9.43 9.15 32.16
C VAL A 108 10.28 10.29 32.74
N LYS A 109 9.82 11.53 32.59
CA LYS A 109 10.47 12.73 33.13
C LYS A 109 10.54 12.68 34.66
N ASP A 110 9.43 12.42 35.33
CA ASP A 110 9.40 12.36 36.80
C ASP A 110 10.30 11.25 37.36
N ALA A 111 10.39 10.12 36.65
CA ALA A 111 11.27 9.02 37.01
C ALA A 111 12.75 9.41 36.87
N LEU A 112 13.10 10.20 35.84
CA LEU A 112 14.46 10.73 35.62
C LEU A 112 14.83 11.76 36.70
N ASP A 113 13.96 12.74 36.97
CA ASP A 113 14.16 13.76 38.01
C ASP A 113 14.34 13.14 39.40
N ARG A 114 13.69 11.99 39.67
CA ARG A 114 13.88 11.22 40.90
C ARG A 114 15.21 10.48 40.93
N LEU A 115 15.63 9.90 39.80
CA LEU A 115 16.88 9.16 39.70
C LEU A 115 18.09 10.09 39.85
N GLU A 116 18.04 11.28 39.26
CA GLU A 116 19.08 12.32 39.41
C GLU A 116 19.24 12.76 40.87
N ARG A 117 18.13 12.93 41.59
CA ARG A 117 18.14 13.24 43.03
C ARG A 117 18.61 12.09 43.93
N GLN A 118 18.69 10.86 43.42
CA GLN A 118 19.19 9.68 44.16
C GLN A 118 20.67 9.39 43.83
N GLY A 119 21.26 10.11 42.87
CA GLY A 119 22.62 9.91 42.37
C GLY A 119 23.69 10.85 42.93
N GLU A 120 23.35 11.72 43.89
CA GLU A 120 24.30 12.47 44.76
C GLU A 120 24.41 11.79 46.14
#